data_AF-A0A8H3E8H7-F1
#
_entry.id   AF-A0A8H3E8H7-F1
#
_cell.length_a   1.000
_cell.length_b   1.000
_cell.length_c   1.000
_cell.angle_alpha   90.00
_cell.angle_beta   90.00
_cell.angle_gamma   90.00
#
_symmetry.space_group_name_H-M   'P 1'
#
loop_
_entity.id
_entity.type
_entity.pdbx_description
1 polymer ?
#
loop_
_entity_poly.entity_id
_entity_poly.type
_entity_poly.pdbx_seq_one_letter_code
_entity_poly.pdbx_strand_id
1 'polypeptide(L)'
;MATTLDDTPATQEFNPSDHLKSIINAGSLLAGSTKSRGDDTSKTLLDVIIGRLHEFNNATTSIPNLGLDSGTIDEKSLSELKLLTAQNSLEVLEHIQDLLREYDVDLPSDNKESNAPRVALGTRDLGVLRTLASILFGWGTTPLLVALYPQLKPSSTLTSNLSGISGLTEDIKRMIIRSTSLLWSSDIRPGTSTQSTRLFSSHITKILITAHIVDILRAGISIGWLPEPDKQIQQIVLELLKILPASQAIVSLGAVNQPMRSSPETGSGPLATPSYVQKTASVLLSQQVLRADGVSGLCAAVFGEGDEVAPLVKLERIARVLGAVPAQMDREAYMRIIIPNIIDLLSPAKLEFQSQSAPTTYKQAAAFTLSRLLKTSKSLALKIISPIIHARFFPERTSQETPLLSDTISILTTIFTSTDPSPFLAQVIVGPILVPLYNLSAHLDAQRVSDPALKES
;
A
#
# COMPACT_ATOMS: atom_id res chain seq x y z
N MET A 1 16.90 -5.41 65.89
CA MET A 1 17.27 -4.57 64.74
C MET A 1 18.14 -5.42 63.83
N ALA A 2 17.56 -6.00 62.79
CA ALA A 2 18.25 -6.82 61.80
C ALA A 2 18.07 -6.15 60.44
N THR A 3 19.18 -5.76 59.82
CA THR A 3 19.27 -5.19 58.47
C THR A 3 19.39 -6.34 57.46
N THR A 4 18.34 -6.56 56.68
CA THR A 4 18.36 -7.41 55.49
C THR A 4 18.99 -6.63 54.34
N LEU A 5 20.19 -7.05 53.94
CA LEU A 5 20.84 -6.64 52.69
C LEU A 5 20.08 -7.28 51.53
N ASP A 6 19.53 -6.43 50.68
CA ASP A 6 18.78 -6.77 49.48
C ASP A 6 19.79 -6.96 48.34
N ASP A 7 20.26 -8.19 48.13
CA ASP A 7 21.11 -8.58 47.01
C ASP A 7 20.26 -8.62 45.73
N THR A 8 20.03 -7.43 45.14
CA THR A 8 19.51 -7.34 43.78
C THR A 8 20.64 -7.74 42.81
N PRO A 9 20.50 -8.82 42.03
CA PRO A 9 21.53 -9.23 41.09
C PRO A 9 21.75 -8.10 40.08
N ALA A 10 22.99 -7.64 39.97
CA ALA A 10 23.38 -6.65 38.97
C ALA A 10 22.98 -7.16 37.58
N THR A 11 21.93 -6.57 37.01
CA THR A 11 21.56 -6.76 35.61
C THR A 11 22.73 -6.30 34.77
N GLN A 12 23.51 -7.27 34.28
CA GLN A 12 24.60 -7.05 33.35
C GLN A 12 23.99 -6.39 32.10
N GLU A 13 24.20 -5.08 31.94
CA GLU A 13 23.69 -4.32 30.80
C GLU A 13 24.28 -4.91 29.51
N PHE A 14 23.51 -5.73 28.81
CA PHE A 14 23.90 -6.24 27.51
C PHE A 14 23.93 -5.08 26.52
N ASN A 15 25.06 -4.92 25.84
CA ASN A 15 25.19 -3.94 24.77
C ASN A 15 24.17 -4.25 23.65
N PRO A 16 23.18 -3.37 23.38
CA PRO A 16 22.11 -3.65 22.44
C PRO A 16 22.61 -3.86 21.01
N SER A 17 23.75 -3.25 20.66
CA SER A 17 24.40 -3.47 19.36
C SER A 17 24.86 -4.92 19.19
N ASP A 18 25.40 -5.53 20.24
CA ASP A 18 25.92 -6.89 20.17
C ASP A 18 24.78 -7.91 20.20
N HIS A 19 23.70 -7.62 20.93
CA HIS A 19 22.48 -8.41 20.90
C HIS A 19 21.83 -8.39 19.51
N LEU A 20 21.69 -7.21 18.89
CA LEU A 20 21.17 -7.10 17.54
C LEU A 20 22.04 -7.87 16.53
N LYS A 21 23.38 -7.72 16.59
CA LYS A 21 24.30 -8.47 15.72
C LYS A 21 24.12 -9.97 15.87
N SER A 22 23.91 -10.46 17.10
CA SER A 22 23.66 -11.88 17.35
C SER A 22 22.38 -12.37 16.67
N ILE A 23 21.29 -11.60 16.78
CA ILE A 23 20.01 -11.97 16.15
C ILE A 23 20.09 -11.90 14.63
N ILE A 24 20.72 -10.87 14.06
CA ILE A 24 20.93 -10.76 12.61
C ILE A 24 21.80 -11.92 12.11
N ASN A 25 22.85 -12.28 12.85
CA ASN A 25 23.70 -13.42 12.52
C ASN A 25 22.88 -14.71 12.49
N ALA A 26 22.03 -14.95 13.50
CA ALA A 26 21.10 -16.08 13.50
C ALA A 26 20.16 -16.05 12.28
N GLY A 27 19.54 -14.91 11.98
CA GLY A 27 18.72 -14.72 10.79
C GLY A 27 19.48 -14.99 9.48
N SER A 28 20.77 -14.68 9.42
CA SER A 28 21.60 -14.94 8.24
C SER A 28 21.83 -16.43 7.95
N LEU A 29 21.75 -17.28 8.99
CA LEU A 29 21.80 -18.75 8.86
C LEU A 29 20.54 -19.27 8.16
N LEU A 30 19.35 -18.78 8.56
CA LEU A 30 18.09 -19.11 7.90
C LEU A 30 18.07 -18.61 6.44
N ALA A 31 18.57 -17.39 6.21
CA ALA A 31 18.69 -16.81 4.88
C ALA A 31 19.67 -17.57 3.95
N GLY A 32 20.51 -18.46 4.49
CA GLY A 32 21.53 -19.18 3.74
C GLY A 32 22.66 -18.29 3.22
N SER A 33 22.91 -17.16 3.88
CA SER A 33 23.96 -16.22 3.48
C SER A 33 25.36 -16.68 3.89
N THR A 34 25.47 -17.70 4.74
CA THR A 34 26.75 -18.31 5.08
C THR A 34 27.33 -18.97 3.83
N LYS A 35 28.58 -18.61 3.52
CA LYS A 35 29.33 -19.22 2.42
C LYS A 35 29.45 -20.71 2.71
N SER A 36 28.52 -21.49 2.17
CA SER A 36 28.63 -22.94 2.07
C SER A 36 29.97 -23.24 1.40
N ARG A 37 30.92 -23.65 2.22
CA ARG A 37 32.31 -23.84 1.85
C ARG A 37 32.43 -25.21 1.19
N GLY A 38 32.23 -25.26 -0.12
CA GLY A 38 32.70 -26.33 -1.01
C GLY A 38 31.71 -27.45 -1.35
N ASP A 39 31.44 -27.58 -2.65
CA ASP A 39 31.36 -28.81 -3.48
C ASP A 39 30.45 -30.00 -3.17
N ASP A 40 29.53 -29.96 -2.20
CA ASP A 40 28.54 -31.05 -2.06
C ASP A 40 27.31 -30.85 -2.98
N THR A 41 27.46 -31.10 -4.27
CA THR A 41 26.36 -31.12 -5.26
C THR A 41 25.32 -32.23 -5.01
N SER A 42 25.54 -33.09 -4.01
CA SER A 42 24.70 -34.25 -3.68
C SER A 42 23.68 -34.01 -2.56
N LYS A 43 23.75 -32.88 -1.85
CA LYS A 43 22.81 -32.61 -0.74
C LYS A 43 21.43 -32.28 -1.26
N THR A 44 20.42 -32.98 -0.74
CA THR A 44 19.03 -32.68 -1.07
C THR A 44 18.63 -31.35 -0.42
N LEU A 45 17.61 -30.66 -0.97
CA LEU A 45 17.10 -29.41 -0.38
C LEU A 45 16.67 -29.60 1.08
N LEU A 46 16.16 -30.79 1.41
CA LEU A 46 15.77 -31.17 2.77
C LEU A 46 16.98 -31.17 3.71
N ASP A 47 18.10 -31.78 3.33
CA ASP A 47 19.33 -31.81 4.13
C ASP A 47 19.85 -30.40 4.39
N VAL A 48 19.76 -29.52 3.39
CA VAL A 48 20.19 -28.12 3.49
C VAL A 48 19.32 -27.34 4.49
N ILE A 49 18.00 -27.53 4.46
CA ILE A 49 17.08 -26.84 5.38
C ILE A 49 17.26 -27.36 6.81
N ILE A 50 17.38 -28.68 6.99
CA ILE A 50 17.64 -29.29 8.30
C ILE A 50 18.95 -28.77 8.88
N GLY A 51 20.03 -28.76 8.09
CA GLY A 51 21.33 -28.21 8.51
C GLY A 51 21.23 -26.75 8.95
N ARG A 52 20.55 -25.90 8.18
CA ARG A 52 20.34 -24.48 8.54
C ARG A 52 19.52 -24.29 9.81
N LEU A 53 18.49 -25.10 10.01
CA LEU A 53 17.65 -25.02 11.22
C LEU A 53 18.41 -25.47 12.47
N HIS A 54 19.25 -26.51 12.37
CA HIS A 54 20.14 -26.93 13.47
C HIS A 54 21.19 -25.87 13.78
N GLU A 55 21.83 -25.28 12.76
CA GLU A 55 22.76 -24.16 12.95
C GLU A 55 22.08 -22.95 13.60
N PHE A 56 20.87 -22.60 13.14
CA PHE A 56 20.07 -21.55 13.73
C PHE A 56 19.74 -21.84 15.19
N ASN A 57 19.25 -23.04 15.51
CA ASN A 57 18.91 -23.43 16.87
C ASN A 57 20.10 -23.32 17.81
N ASN A 58 21.27 -23.80 17.37
CA ASN A 58 22.52 -23.70 18.15
C ASN A 58 22.89 -22.24 18.43
N ALA A 59 22.74 -21.35 17.44
CA ALA A 59 23.04 -19.93 17.57
C ALA A 59 22.02 -19.16 18.44
N THR A 60 20.78 -19.66 18.58
CA THR A 60 19.72 -19.01 19.35
C THR A 60 19.50 -19.58 20.74
N THR A 61 20.25 -20.62 21.15
CA THR A 61 20.17 -21.22 22.50
C THR A 61 20.30 -20.22 23.65
N SER A 62 21.05 -19.12 23.45
CA SER A 62 21.24 -18.07 24.45
C SER A 62 20.23 -16.93 24.36
N ILE A 63 19.34 -16.93 23.36
CA ILE A 63 18.37 -15.86 23.10
C ILE A 63 17.00 -16.34 23.60
N PRO A 64 16.41 -15.67 24.61
CA PRO A 64 15.13 -16.08 25.15
C PRO A 64 14.04 -16.04 24.05
N ASN A 65 13.18 -17.05 24.02
CA ASN A 65 12.03 -17.17 23.10
C ASN A 65 12.34 -17.34 21.60
N LEU A 66 13.61 -17.57 21.22
CA LEU A 66 14.02 -17.81 19.82
C LEU A 66 14.61 -19.22 19.57
N GLY A 67 14.71 -20.04 20.62
CA GLY A 67 15.19 -21.42 20.55
C GLY A 67 14.13 -22.38 20.02
N LEU A 68 14.57 -23.42 19.31
CA LEU A 68 13.74 -24.54 18.87
C LEU A 68 13.98 -25.75 19.77
N ASP A 69 12.91 -26.48 20.10
CA ASP A 69 13.05 -27.78 20.74
C ASP A 69 13.76 -28.74 19.79
N SER A 70 14.89 -29.32 20.23
CA SER A 70 15.78 -30.13 19.38
C SER A 70 15.09 -31.34 18.73
N GLY A 71 14.03 -31.87 19.34
CA GLY A 71 13.25 -32.98 18.79
C GLY A 71 12.30 -32.60 17.64
N THR A 72 12.18 -31.31 17.32
CA THR A 72 11.17 -30.81 16.37
C THR A 72 11.61 -30.90 14.91
N ILE A 73 12.91 -31.09 14.62
CA ILE A 73 13.47 -30.94 13.27
C ILE A 73 13.53 -32.28 12.50
N ASP A 74 13.94 -33.36 13.15
CA ASP A 74 14.42 -34.56 12.46
C ASP A 74 13.31 -35.46 11.84
N GLU A 75 12.04 -35.24 12.19
CA GLU A 75 10.91 -36.05 11.71
C GLU A 75 9.94 -35.30 10.78
N LYS A 76 10.20 -34.03 10.47
CA LYS A 76 9.28 -33.18 9.72
C LYS A 76 9.41 -33.32 8.21
N SER A 77 8.26 -33.27 7.53
CA SER A 77 8.20 -33.19 6.07
C SER A 77 8.81 -31.88 5.56
N LEU A 78 9.23 -31.85 4.28
CA LEU A 78 9.78 -30.64 3.66
C LEU A 78 8.84 -29.43 3.77
N SER A 79 7.53 -29.63 3.64
CA SER A 79 6.53 -28.56 3.79
C SER A 79 6.48 -28.01 5.21
N GLU A 80 6.54 -28.88 6.21
CA GLU A 80 6.54 -28.47 7.62
C GLU A 80 7.85 -27.78 8.00
N LEU A 81 8.99 -28.23 7.46
CA LEU A 81 10.28 -27.57 7.63
C LEU A 81 10.31 -26.18 6.98
N LYS A 82 9.74 -26.03 5.77
CA LYS A 82 9.59 -24.73 5.09
C LYS A 82 8.72 -23.77 5.92
N LEU A 83 7.58 -24.24 6.43
CA LEU A 83 6.70 -23.45 7.30
C LEU A 83 7.39 -23.08 8.62
N LEU A 84 8.09 -24.02 9.25
CA LEU A 84 8.86 -23.79 10.46
C LEU A 84 9.95 -22.74 10.23
N THR A 85 10.66 -22.82 9.11
CA THR A 85 11.66 -21.81 8.72
C THR A 85 11.03 -20.43 8.54
N ALA A 86 9.84 -20.35 7.95
CA ALA A 86 9.09 -19.10 7.81
C ALA A 86 8.63 -18.53 9.16
N GLN A 87 8.20 -19.38 10.10
CA GLN A 87 7.83 -18.97 11.46
C GLN A 87 9.04 -18.44 12.24
N ASN A 88 10.17 -19.14 12.21
CA ASN A 88 11.40 -18.66 12.83
C ASN A 88 11.89 -17.35 12.18
N SER A 89 11.75 -17.22 10.85
CA SER A 89 12.09 -15.97 10.15
C SER A 89 11.23 -14.80 10.63
N LEU A 90 9.95 -15.03 10.93
CA LEU A 90 9.06 -14.03 11.52
C LEU A 90 9.50 -13.66 12.94
N GLU A 91 9.87 -14.66 13.74
CA GLU A 91 10.35 -14.45 15.11
C GLU A 91 11.63 -13.63 15.14
N VAL A 92 12.59 -13.91 14.25
CA VAL A 92 13.78 -13.07 14.10
C VAL A 92 13.38 -11.63 13.75
N LEU A 93 12.46 -11.42 12.81
CA LEU A 93 11.99 -10.08 12.44
C LEU A 93 11.29 -9.34 13.59
N GLU A 94 10.49 -10.05 14.39
CA GLU A 94 9.83 -9.51 15.58
C GLU A 94 10.86 -9.07 16.63
N HIS A 95 11.82 -9.93 16.98
CA HIS A 95 12.86 -9.57 17.96
C HIS A 95 13.71 -8.39 17.49
N ILE A 96 14.08 -8.34 16.20
CA ILE A 96 14.80 -7.18 15.65
C ILE A 96 13.94 -5.92 15.73
N GLN A 97 12.66 -6.01 15.37
CA GLN A 97 11.75 -4.87 15.41
C GLN A 97 11.51 -4.38 16.84
N ASP A 98 11.37 -5.28 17.81
CA ASP A 98 11.18 -4.95 19.21
C ASP A 98 12.41 -4.26 19.81
N LEU A 99 13.61 -4.72 19.47
CA LEU A 99 14.84 -4.00 19.83
C LEU A 99 14.89 -2.62 19.17
N LEU A 100 14.57 -2.52 17.88
CA LEU A 100 14.51 -1.21 17.23
C LEU A 100 13.51 -0.28 17.92
N ARG A 101 12.34 -0.79 18.36
CA ARG A 101 11.37 0.01 19.12
C ARG A 101 11.94 0.46 20.46
N GLU A 102 12.54 -0.44 21.22
CA GLU A 102 13.10 -0.13 22.54
C GLU A 102 14.16 0.99 22.46
N TYR A 103 15.01 0.99 21.44
CA TYR A 103 16.14 1.91 21.33
C TYR A 103 15.89 3.15 20.44
N ASP A 104 14.79 3.22 19.69
CA ASP A 104 14.44 4.34 18.78
C ASP A 104 13.35 5.27 19.34
N VAL A 105 12.74 4.95 20.49
CA VAL A 105 11.70 5.77 21.15
C VAL A 105 12.22 7.11 21.71
N ASP A 106 13.55 7.27 21.84
CA ASP A 106 14.18 8.43 22.50
C ASP A 106 14.69 9.55 21.57
N LEU A 107 14.32 9.58 20.28
CA LEU A 107 14.72 10.67 19.39
C LEU A 107 13.67 11.79 19.35
N PRO A 108 13.81 12.89 20.11
CA PRO A 108 12.99 14.07 19.91
C PRO A 108 13.25 14.62 18.50
N SER A 109 12.16 14.75 17.73
CA SER A 109 12.12 15.16 16.33
C SER A 109 12.70 16.56 16.03
N ASP A 110 13.16 17.33 17.03
CA ASP A 110 13.31 18.78 16.90
C ASP A 110 14.71 19.37 17.07
N ASN A 111 15.76 18.62 17.39
CA ASN A 111 17.10 19.21 17.51
C ASN A 111 18.08 18.67 16.46
N LYS A 112 18.34 19.53 15.47
CA LYS A 112 19.38 19.41 14.46
C LYS A 112 20.74 19.17 15.12
N GLU A 113 21.48 18.20 14.56
CA GLU A 113 22.96 18.10 14.56
C GLU A 113 23.72 17.11 15.49
N SER A 114 23.11 16.15 16.21
CA SER A 114 23.97 15.09 16.84
C SER A 114 23.43 13.66 16.95
N ASN A 115 22.44 13.25 16.17
CA ASN A 115 21.76 11.97 16.40
C ASN A 115 21.96 10.98 15.26
N ALA A 116 23.12 10.32 15.24
CA ALA A 116 23.21 9.03 14.55
C ALA A 116 22.31 8.02 15.30
N PRO A 117 21.55 7.16 14.61
CA PRO A 117 20.74 6.13 15.27
C PRO A 117 21.66 5.29 16.18
N ARG A 118 21.26 5.09 17.44
CA ARG A 118 22.01 4.28 18.42
C ARG A 118 22.28 2.87 17.89
N VAL A 119 21.38 2.40 17.03
CA VAL A 119 21.43 1.10 16.38
C VAL A 119 21.36 1.31 14.87
N ALA A 120 22.51 1.21 14.20
CA ALA A 120 22.60 1.33 12.75
C ALA A 120 22.57 -0.06 12.09
N LEU A 121 21.65 -0.27 11.15
CA LEU A 121 21.61 -1.45 10.30
C LEU A 121 22.48 -1.24 9.05
N GLY A 122 23.41 -2.16 8.80
CA GLY A 122 24.23 -2.14 7.60
C GLY A 122 23.46 -2.58 6.34
N THR A 123 24.01 -2.28 5.16
CA THR A 123 23.42 -2.72 3.87
C THR A 123 23.32 -4.25 3.76
N ARG A 124 24.27 -4.98 4.34
CA ARG A 124 24.26 -6.44 4.44
C ARG A 124 23.09 -6.93 5.29
N ASP A 125 22.86 -6.28 6.43
CA ASP A 125 21.77 -6.63 7.35
C ASP A 125 20.41 -6.40 6.68
N LEU A 126 20.26 -5.29 5.94
CA LEU A 126 19.09 -5.05 5.11
C LEU A 126 18.89 -6.12 4.03
N GLY A 127 19.96 -6.71 3.51
CA GLY A 127 19.89 -7.87 2.62
C GLY A 127 19.27 -9.07 3.32
N VAL A 128 19.76 -9.40 4.53
CA VAL A 128 19.22 -10.49 5.37
C VAL A 128 17.75 -10.27 5.70
N LEU A 129 17.36 -9.06 6.14
CA LEU A 129 15.97 -8.73 6.48
C LEU A 129 15.02 -8.92 5.29
N ARG A 130 15.43 -8.52 4.08
CA ARG A 130 14.65 -8.74 2.85
C ARG A 130 14.50 -10.23 2.53
N THR A 131 15.56 -11.01 2.69
CA THR A 131 15.50 -12.46 2.49
C THR A 131 14.61 -13.14 3.52
N LEU A 132 14.68 -12.76 4.80
CA LEU A 132 13.79 -13.29 5.85
C LEU A 132 12.31 -12.97 5.57
N ALA A 133 12.01 -11.74 5.17
CA ALA A 133 10.65 -11.38 4.75
C ALA A 133 10.20 -12.17 3.50
N SER A 134 11.12 -12.42 2.56
CA SER A 134 10.81 -13.24 1.38
C SER A 134 10.57 -14.71 1.73
N ILE A 135 11.31 -15.28 2.68
CA ILE A 135 11.09 -16.63 3.21
C ILE A 135 9.73 -16.69 3.92
N LEU A 136 9.41 -15.69 4.74
CA LEU A 136 8.14 -15.58 5.45
C LEU A 136 6.93 -15.74 4.51
N PHE A 137 6.87 -14.94 3.45
CA PHE A 137 5.73 -15.00 2.51
C PHE A 137 5.86 -16.12 1.47
N GLY A 138 7.07 -16.43 1.02
CA GLY A 138 7.33 -17.43 -0.01
C GLY A 138 7.20 -18.87 0.48
N TRP A 139 7.60 -19.14 1.73
CA TRP A 139 7.56 -20.49 2.33
C TRP A 139 6.45 -20.65 3.38
N GLY A 140 5.92 -19.55 3.93
CA GLY A 140 4.81 -19.58 4.88
C GLY A 140 3.47 -19.28 4.23
N THR A 141 3.13 -18.01 4.00
CA THR A 141 1.76 -17.63 3.58
C THR A 141 1.38 -18.16 2.20
N THR A 142 2.30 -18.16 1.23
CA THR A 142 2.02 -18.56 -0.15
C THR A 142 1.65 -20.04 -0.27
N PRO A 143 2.45 -20.99 0.27
CA PRO A 143 2.07 -22.40 0.26
C PRO A 143 0.76 -22.67 1.00
N LEU A 144 0.50 -21.99 2.12
CA LEU A 144 -0.76 -22.14 2.86
C LEU A 144 -1.96 -21.67 2.02
N LEU A 145 -1.84 -20.55 1.31
CA LEU A 145 -2.89 -20.08 0.38
C LEU A 145 -3.08 -21.03 -0.82
N VAL A 146 -2.00 -21.56 -1.37
CA VAL A 146 -2.04 -22.56 -2.45
C VAL A 146 -2.74 -23.84 -2.00
N ALA A 147 -2.55 -24.25 -0.74
CA ALA A 147 -3.26 -25.39 -0.15
C ALA A 147 -4.74 -25.07 0.13
N LEU A 148 -5.06 -23.82 0.50
CA LEU A 148 -6.41 -23.38 0.85
C LEU A 148 -7.32 -23.22 -0.39
N TYR A 149 -6.83 -22.60 -1.46
CA TYR A 149 -7.65 -22.22 -2.63
C TYR A 149 -8.41 -23.38 -3.30
N PRO A 150 -7.83 -24.58 -3.51
CA PRO A 150 -8.55 -25.72 -4.05
C PRO A 150 -9.72 -26.17 -3.17
N GLN A 151 -9.58 -26.02 -1.84
CA GLN A 151 -10.58 -26.41 -0.85
C GLN A 151 -11.78 -25.45 -0.80
N LEU A 152 -11.61 -24.21 -1.29
CA LEU A 152 -12.65 -23.18 -1.35
C LEU A 152 -13.50 -23.21 -2.62
N LYS A 153 -13.32 -24.21 -3.49
CA LYS A 153 -14.17 -24.35 -4.67
C LYS A 153 -15.59 -24.78 -4.25
N PRO A 154 -16.65 -24.19 -4.81
CA PRO A 154 -18.05 -24.42 -4.40
C PRO A 154 -18.62 -25.80 -4.79
N SER A 155 -17.82 -26.86 -4.87
CA SER A 155 -18.29 -28.21 -5.18
C SER A 155 -18.97 -28.82 -3.96
N SER A 156 -20.17 -29.36 -4.17
CA SER A 156 -21.27 -29.69 -3.26
C SER A 156 -21.04 -30.80 -2.22
N THR A 157 -19.82 -31.07 -1.77
CA THR A 157 -19.52 -32.09 -0.76
C THR A 157 -18.61 -31.51 0.34
N LEU A 158 -19.16 -30.58 1.12
CA LEU A 158 -18.46 -29.78 2.13
C LEU A 158 -18.36 -30.46 3.51
N THR A 159 -18.91 -31.66 3.72
CA THR A 159 -19.10 -32.18 5.08
C THR A 159 -17.89 -32.91 5.69
N SER A 160 -16.89 -33.34 4.91
CA SER A 160 -15.75 -34.11 5.43
C SER A 160 -14.42 -33.36 5.55
N ASN A 161 -14.25 -32.21 4.88
CA ASN A 161 -12.96 -31.51 4.78
C ASN A 161 -12.84 -30.26 5.68
N LEU A 162 -13.85 -29.98 6.52
CA LEU A 162 -13.91 -28.75 7.33
C LEU A 162 -12.80 -28.67 8.40
N SER A 163 -12.37 -29.81 8.96
CA SER A 163 -11.35 -29.83 10.00
C SER A 163 -9.97 -29.37 9.50
N GLY A 164 -9.60 -29.71 8.26
CA GLY A 164 -8.32 -29.30 7.67
C GLY A 164 -8.28 -27.82 7.26
N ILE A 165 -9.40 -27.27 6.80
CA ILE A 165 -9.52 -25.85 6.43
C ILE A 165 -9.33 -24.94 7.64
N SER A 166 -9.86 -25.34 8.80
CA SER A 166 -9.76 -24.57 10.04
C SER A 166 -8.30 -24.38 10.47
N GLY A 167 -7.49 -25.44 10.45
CA GLY A 167 -6.05 -25.36 10.79
C GLY A 167 -5.27 -24.41 9.87
N LEU A 168 -5.42 -24.57 8.55
CA LEU A 168 -4.75 -23.70 7.57
C LEU A 168 -5.17 -22.23 7.71
N THR A 169 -6.45 -21.99 7.98
CA THR A 169 -7.00 -20.64 8.17
C THR A 169 -6.41 -19.98 9.41
N GLU A 170 -6.32 -20.71 10.53
CA GLU A 170 -5.71 -20.21 11.77
C GLU A 170 -4.21 -19.97 11.63
N ASP A 171 -3.48 -20.80 10.88
CA ASP A 171 -2.06 -20.60 10.60
C ASP A 171 -1.83 -19.32 9.76
N ILE A 172 -2.60 -19.14 8.67
CA ILE A 172 -2.52 -17.93 7.85
C ILE A 172 -2.89 -16.70 8.68
N LYS A 173 -3.97 -16.78 9.47
CA LYS A 173 -4.42 -15.70 10.36
C LYS A 173 -3.33 -15.31 11.35
N ARG A 174 -2.71 -16.28 12.02
CA ARG A 174 -1.60 -16.05 12.96
C ARG A 174 -0.45 -15.34 12.28
N MET A 175 -0.06 -15.79 11.08
CA MET A 175 1.00 -15.17 10.29
C MET A 175 0.66 -13.73 9.88
N ILE A 176 -0.57 -13.45 9.46
CA ILE A 176 -1.00 -12.08 9.12
C ILE A 176 -0.96 -11.19 10.36
N ILE A 177 -1.52 -11.63 11.49
CA ILE A 177 -1.55 -10.83 12.72
C ILE A 177 -0.12 -10.48 13.18
N ARG A 178 0.77 -11.47 13.19
CA ARG A 178 2.18 -11.30 13.58
C ARG A 178 2.97 -10.45 12.58
N SER A 179 2.85 -10.71 11.27
CA SER A 179 3.55 -9.90 10.26
C SER A 179 3.06 -8.46 10.23
N THR A 180 1.78 -8.22 10.48
CA THR A 180 1.22 -6.88 10.51
C THR A 180 1.51 -6.16 11.83
N SER A 181 1.64 -6.87 12.97
CA SER A 181 2.07 -6.26 14.24
C SER A 181 3.46 -5.62 14.14
N LEU A 182 4.32 -6.05 13.20
CA LEU A 182 5.58 -5.38 12.89
C LEU A 182 5.38 -3.95 12.38
N LEU A 183 4.26 -3.63 11.74
CA LEU A 183 4.01 -2.33 11.11
C LEU A 183 3.62 -1.24 12.10
N TRP A 184 3.00 -1.61 13.22
CA TRP A 184 2.48 -0.67 14.22
C TRP A 184 3.41 -0.52 15.42
N SER A 185 3.28 0.57 16.17
CA SER A 185 3.94 0.71 17.47
C SER A 185 3.21 -0.17 18.50
N SER A 186 3.95 -0.83 19.39
CA SER A 186 3.46 -1.86 20.32
C SER A 186 2.29 -1.42 21.20
N ASP A 187 2.12 -0.12 21.41
CA ASP A 187 1.05 0.47 22.23
C ASP A 187 -0.31 0.59 21.52
N ILE A 188 -0.35 0.38 20.19
CA ILE A 188 -1.55 0.59 19.37
C ILE A 188 -1.88 -0.71 18.64
N ARG A 189 -2.61 -1.60 19.32
CA ARG A 189 -3.17 -2.78 18.67
C ARG A 189 -4.33 -2.36 17.76
N PRO A 190 -4.35 -2.74 16.47
CA PRO A 190 -5.43 -2.38 15.57
C PRO A 190 -6.76 -2.99 16.07
N GLY A 191 -7.75 -2.12 16.32
CA GLY A 191 -9.12 -2.51 16.66
C GLY A 191 -9.64 -2.10 18.05
N THR A 192 -8.81 -1.54 18.94
CA THR A 192 -9.24 -1.20 20.31
C THR A 192 -9.11 0.28 20.71
N SER A 193 -8.38 1.11 19.96
CA SER A 193 -8.17 2.53 20.32
C SER A 193 -8.47 3.48 19.16
N THR A 194 -8.97 4.67 19.50
CA THR A 194 -9.31 5.78 18.59
C THR A 194 -8.11 6.66 18.25
N GLN A 195 -6.89 6.29 18.68
CA GLN A 195 -5.69 7.08 18.43
C GLN A 195 -5.12 6.83 17.03
N SER A 196 -4.52 7.88 16.47
CA SER A 196 -3.91 7.89 15.13
C SER A 196 -2.92 6.74 14.97
N THR A 197 -3.22 5.83 14.05
CA THR A 197 -2.40 4.67 13.66
C THR A 197 -1.16 5.13 12.89
N ARG A 198 -0.17 5.68 13.60
CA ARG A 198 1.13 5.96 13.01
C ARG A 198 1.90 4.65 12.82
N LEU A 199 2.44 4.47 11.62
CA LEU A 199 3.36 3.37 11.35
C LEU A 199 4.65 3.55 12.14
N PHE A 200 5.21 2.45 12.62
CA PHE A 200 6.57 2.46 13.14
C PHE A 200 7.54 2.56 11.97
N SER A 201 8.30 3.65 11.91
CA SER A 201 9.18 3.98 10.78
C SER A 201 10.48 3.19 10.82
N SER A 202 10.42 1.88 10.59
CA SER A 202 11.62 1.02 10.51
C SER A 202 11.91 0.53 9.08
N HIS A 203 13.14 0.04 8.89
CA HIS A 203 13.51 -0.64 7.65
C HIS A 203 12.69 -1.90 7.41
N ILE A 204 12.28 -2.63 8.46
CA ILE A 204 11.40 -3.80 8.34
C ILE A 204 10.02 -3.36 7.84
N THR A 205 9.43 -2.32 8.43
CA THR A 205 8.16 -1.75 7.98
C THR A 205 8.23 -1.32 6.51
N LYS A 206 9.31 -0.66 6.11
CA LYS A 206 9.55 -0.27 4.72
C LYS A 206 9.65 -1.50 3.80
N ILE A 207 10.37 -2.55 4.19
CA ILE A 207 10.49 -3.79 3.40
C ILE A 207 9.12 -4.45 3.23
N LEU A 208 8.35 -4.60 4.31
CA LEU A 208 7.03 -5.22 4.27
C LEU A 208 6.06 -4.44 3.38
N ILE A 209 6.01 -3.10 3.53
CA ILE A 209 5.12 -2.25 2.73
C ILE A 209 5.55 -2.23 1.26
N THR A 210 6.84 -2.13 0.95
CA THR A 210 7.27 -1.94 -0.45
C THR A 210 7.36 -3.24 -1.23
N ALA A 211 7.78 -4.34 -0.62
CA ALA A 211 8.03 -5.61 -1.31
C ALA A 211 6.94 -6.66 -1.09
N HIS A 212 6.29 -6.69 0.07
CA HIS A 212 5.43 -7.81 0.49
C HIS A 212 3.98 -7.42 0.81
N ILE A 213 3.58 -6.16 0.54
CA ILE A 213 2.23 -5.70 0.81
C ILE A 213 1.17 -6.49 0.04
N VAL A 214 1.50 -6.95 -1.18
CA VAL A 214 0.62 -7.77 -2.00
C VAL A 214 0.35 -9.12 -1.33
N ASP A 215 1.38 -9.72 -0.72
CA ASP A 215 1.25 -11.01 -0.05
C ASP A 215 0.41 -10.89 1.23
N ILE A 216 0.63 -9.83 2.02
CA ILE A 216 -0.17 -9.49 3.20
C ILE A 216 -1.63 -9.26 2.82
N LEU A 217 -1.90 -8.41 1.81
CA LEU A 217 -3.26 -8.12 1.36
C LEU A 217 -3.93 -9.35 0.75
N ARG A 218 -3.21 -10.16 -0.03
CA ARG A 218 -3.76 -11.38 -0.62
C ARG A 218 -4.16 -12.37 0.47
N ALA A 219 -3.30 -12.61 1.45
CA ALA A 219 -3.59 -13.48 2.57
C ALA A 219 -4.75 -12.93 3.42
N GLY A 220 -4.70 -11.63 3.76
CA GLY A 220 -5.72 -10.93 4.53
C GLY A 220 -7.10 -10.94 3.87
N ILE A 221 -7.19 -10.67 2.57
CA ILE A 221 -8.46 -10.70 1.84
C ILE A 221 -8.98 -12.14 1.73
N SER A 222 -8.10 -13.12 1.53
CA SER A 222 -8.48 -14.53 1.42
C SER A 222 -9.11 -15.06 2.71
N ILE A 223 -8.59 -14.65 3.88
CA ILE A 223 -9.14 -15.08 5.18
C ILE A 223 -10.28 -14.18 5.66
N GLY A 224 -10.12 -12.86 5.56
CA GLY A 224 -11.07 -11.89 6.10
C GLY A 224 -12.46 -11.95 5.46
N TRP A 225 -12.58 -12.42 4.22
CA TRP A 225 -13.85 -12.51 3.47
C TRP A 225 -14.26 -13.94 3.14
N LEU A 226 -13.85 -14.91 3.96
CA LEU A 226 -14.44 -16.25 3.96
C LEU A 226 -15.94 -16.20 4.31
N PRO A 227 -16.71 -17.29 4.04
CA PRO A 227 -18.13 -17.38 4.43
C PRO A 227 -18.36 -17.10 5.92
N GLU A 228 -17.40 -17.45 6.76
CA GLU A 228 -17.27 -17.01 8.15
C GLU A 228 -16.24 -15.87 8.20
N PRO A 229 -16.67 -14.60 8.10
CA PRO A 229 -15.75 -13.48 7.98
C PRO A 229 -15.00 -13.23 9.29
N ASP A 230 -13.67 -13.13 9.20
CA ASP A 230 -12.84 -12.69 10.32
C ASP A 230 -12.76 -11.16 10.37
N LYS A 231 -13.53 -10.56 11.28
CA LYS A 231 -13.59 -9.09 11.45
C LYS A 231 -12.25 -8.47 11.83
N GLN A 232 -11.40 -9.18 12.57
CA GLN A 232 -10.10 -8.66 12.98
C GLN A 232 -9.19 -8.53 11.76
N ILE A 233 -9.16 -9.55 10.90
CA ILE A 233 -8.38 -9.53 9.66
C ILE A 233 -8.94 -8.49 8.68
N GLN A 234 -10.27 -8.35 8.56
CA GLN A 234 -10.87 -7.29 7.76
C GLN A 234 -10.42 -5.91 8.23
N GLN A 235 -10.42 -5.67 9.54
CA GLN A 235 -9.97 -4.40 10.12
C GLN A 235 -8.50 -4.14 9.82
N ILE A 236 -7.63 -5.14 9.98
CA ILE A 236 -6.20 -5.06 9.64
C ILE A 236 -6.01 -4.65 8.17
N VAL A 237 -6.72 -5.29 7.24
CA VAL A 237 -6.65 -4.97 5.80
C VAL A 237 -7.13 -3.54 5.53
N LEU A 238 -8.26 -3.14 6.12
CA LEU A 238 -8.82 -1.80 5.92
C LEU A 238 -7.91 -0.70 6.49
N GLU A 239 -7.34 -0.89 7.67
CA GLU A 239 -6.38 0.04 8.26
C GLU A 239 -5.09 0.13 7.43
N LEU A 240 -4.58 -1.01 6.98
CA LEU A 240 -3.41 -1.04 6.10
C LEU A 240 -3.66 -0.25 4.80
N LEU A 241 -4.82 -0.43 4.17
CA LEU A 241 -5.19 0.31 2.97
C LEU A 241 -5.34 1.82 3.20
N LYS A 242 -5.81 2.26 4.37
CA LYS A 242 -5.90 3.70 4.71
C LYS A 242 -4.53 4.36 4.80
N ILE A 243 -3.54 3.61 5.30
CA ILE A 243 -2.18 4.11 5.53
C ILE A 243 -1.38 4.17 4.22
N LEU A 244 -1.64 3.26 3.28
CA LEU A 244 -0.95 3.24 1.99
C LEU A 244 -1.32 4.47 1.12
N PRO A 245 -0.37 5.00 0.34
CA PRO A 245 -0.68 5.89 -0.76
C PRO A 245 -1.69 5.24 -1.72
N ALA A 246 -2.66 6.01 -2.24
CA ALA A 246 -3.71 5.44 -3.08
C ALA A 246 -3.15 4.70 -4.31
N SER A 247 -2.05 5.19 -4.91
CA SER A 247 -1.36 4.53 -6.03
C SER A 247 -0.88 3.12 -5.68
N GLN A 248 -0.17 3.00 -4.56
CA GLN A 248 0.36 1.73 -4.08
C GLN A 248 -0.77 0.77 -3.69
N ALA A 249 -1.81 1.26 -3.02
CA ALA A 249 -2.99 0.46 -2.67
C ALA A 249 -3.69 -0.09 -3.91
N ILE A 250 -3.91 0.75 -4.94
CA ILE A 250 -4.54 0.34 -6.21
C ILE A 250 -3.68 -0.70 -6.94
N VAL A 251 -2.37 -0.48 -7.06
CA VAL A 251 -1.44 -1.44 -7.69
C VAL A 251 -1.45 -2.77 -6.93
N SER A 252 -1.38 -2.72 -5.60
CA SER A 252 -1.31 -3.91 -4.76
C SER A 252 -2.61 -4.72 -4.83
N LEU A 253 -3.77 -4.07 -4.74
CA LEU A 253 -5.07 -4.73 -4.91
C LEU A 253 -5.25 -5.30 -6.34
N GLY A 254 -4.72 -4.62 -7.35
CA GLY A 254 -4.65 -5.14 -8.72
C GLY A 254 -3.82 -6.42 -8.81
N ALA A 255 -2.69 -6.50 -8.11
CA ALA A 255 -1.83 -7.67 -8.05
C ALA A 255 -2.44 -8.84 -7.25
N VAL A 256 -3.28 -8.57 -6.24
CA VAL A 256 -4.05 -9.61 -5.53
C VAL A 256 -4.93 -10.42 -6.50
N ASN A 257 -5.50 -9.77 -7.53
CA ASN A 257 -6.35 -10.40 -8.53
C ASN A 257 -5.59 -11.29 -9.53
N GLN A 258 -4.26 -11.19 -9.59
CA GLN A 258 -3.47 -12.01 -10.51
C GLN A 258 -3.38 -13.46 -10.01
N PRO A 259 -3.38 -14.46 -10.92
CA PRO A 259 -3.19 -15.86 -10.55
C PRO A 259 -1.89 -16.05 -9.77
N MET A 260 -1.93 -16.86 -8.71
CA MET A 260 -0.74 -17.20 -7.96
C MET A 260 0.12 -18.17 -8.76
N ARG A 261 1.43 -17.90 -8.82
CA ARG A 261 2.40 -18.87 -9.32
C ARG A 261 2.59 -19.94 -8.26
N SER A 262 2.19 -21.17 -8.57
CA SER A 262 2.57 -22.36 -7.81
C SER A 262 4.09 -22.52 -7.82
N SER A 263 4.63 -23.11 -6.75
CA SER A 263 6.03 -23.51 -6.71
C SER A 263 6.31 -24.45 -7.88
N PRO A 264 7.46 -24.30 -8.59
CA PRO A 264 7.81 -25.20 -9.70
C PRO A 264 7.87 -26.68 -9.28
N GLU A 265 8.08 -26.95 -7.99
CA GLU A 265 8.15 -28.30 -7.41
C GLU A 265 6.85 -29.11 -7.58
N THR A 266 5.68 -28.47 -7.60
CA THR A 266 4.39 -29.18 -7.67
C THR A 266 3.92 -29.44 -9.11
N GLY A 267 4.62 -28.92 -10.12
CA GLY A 267 4.29 -29.11 -11.55
C GLY A 267 2.90 -28.61 -11.97
N SER A 268 2.14 -28.02 -11.05
CA SER A 268 0.79 -27.52 -11.25
C SER A 268 0.82 -26.16 -11.95
N GLY A 269 -0.08 -25.93 -12.90
CA GLY A 269 -0.23 -24.63 -13.55
C GLY A 269 -0.63 -23.51 -12.58
N PRO A 270 -0.64 -22.25 -13.04
CA PRO A 270 -0.99 -21.10 -12.21
C PRO A 270 -2.38 -21.27 -11.58
N LEU A 271 -2.47 -21.04 -10.28
CA LEU A 271 -3.71 -21.24 -9.53
C LEU A 271 -4.58 -19.99 -9.63
N ALA A 272 -5.79 -20.15 -10.16
CA ALA A 272 -6.75 -19.07 -10.28
C ALA A 272 -7.19 -18.58 -8.90
N THR A 273 -7.17 -17.26 -8.70
CA THR A 273 -7.66 -16.60 -7.48
C THR A 273 -9.17 -16.88 -7.31
N PRO A 274 -9.64 -17.25 -6.11
CA PRO A 274 -11.06 -17.48 -5.87
C PRO A 274 -11.93 -16.27 -6.22
N SER A 275 -13.13 -16.53 -6.74
CA SER A 275 -14.02 -15.47 -7.25
C SER A 275 -14.45 -14.48 -6.15
N TYR A 276 -14.58 -14.93 -4.90
CA TYR A 276 -14.90 -14.05 -3.78
C TYR A 276 -13.74 -13.09 -3.47
N VAL A 277 -12.49 -13.55 -3.50
CA VAL A 277 -11.29 -12.71 -3.34
C VAL A 277 -11.23 -11.65 -4.43
N GLN A 278 -11.50 -12.03 -5.68
CA GLN A 278 -11.52 -11.09 -6.80
C GLN A 278 -12.61 -10.03 -6.65
N LYS A 279 -13.82 -10.44 -6.24
CA LYS A 279 -14.93 -9.51 -5.97
C LYS A 279 -14.58 -8.55 -4.84
N THR A 280 -14.04 -9.05 -3.73
CA THR A 280 -13.64 -8.23 -2.59
C THR A 280 -12.54 -7.25 -2.97
N ALA A 281 -11.49 -7.70 -3.64
CA ALA A 281 -10.41 -6.83 -4.09
C ALA A 281 -10.91 -5.73 -5.04
N SER A 282 -11.90 -6.03 -5.91
CA SER A 282 -12.56 -5.03 -6.77
C SER A 282 -13.36 -3.99 -5.97
N VAL A 283 -14.09 -4.42 -4.94
CA VAL A 283 -14.80 -3.51 -4.02
C VAL A 283 -13.82 -2.62 -3.28
N LEU A 284 -12.75 -3.18 -2.72
CA LEU A 284 -11.71 -2.43 -2.02
C LEU A 284 -10.99 -1.46 -2.96
N LEU A 285 -10.73 -1.84 -4.21
CA LEU A 285 -10.14 -0.97 -5.22
C LEU A 285 -11.05 0.22 -5.53
N SER A 286 -12.35 -0.02 -5.65
CA SER A 286 -13.35 1.04 -5.84
C SER A 286 -13.35 2.04 -4.66
N GLN A 287 -13.20 1.55 -3.43
CA GLN A 287 -13.04 2.40 -2.24
C GLN A 287 -11.74 3.22 -2.28
N GLN A 288 -10.63 2.66 -2.77
CA GLN A 288 -9.38 3.41 -2.89
C GLN A 288 -9.48 4.54 -3.93
N VAL A 289 -10.22 4.34 -5.03
CA VAL A 289 -10.47 5.38 -6.05
C VAL A 289 -11.34 6.52 -5.49
N LEU A 290 -12.21 6.23 -4.52
CA LEU A 290 -13.07 7.22 -3.86
C LEU A 290 -12.35 8.08 -2.81
N ARG A 291 -11.08 7.80 -2.49
CA ARG A 291 -10.26 8.66 -1.62
C ARG A 291 -10.01 10.01 -2.28
N ALA A 292 -9.69 11.02 -1.48
CA ALA A 292 -9.34 12.36 -1.97
C ALA A 292 -8.18 12.31 -2.99
N ASP A 293 -7.16 11.49 -2.72
CA ASP A 293 -6.02 11.23 -3.60
C ASP A 293 -6.26 10.10 -4.60
N GLY A 294 -7.45 9.49 -4.63
CA GLY A 294 -7.74 8.26 -5.36
C GLY A 294 -7.60 8.38 -6.88
N VAL A 295 -8.05 9.49 -7.46
CA VAL A 295 -7.94 9.75 -8.91
C VAL A 295 -6.48 9.97 -9.32
N SER A 296 -5.73 10.73 -8.52
CA SER A 296 -4.29 10.93 -8.70
C SER A 296 -3.52 9.60 -8.58
N GLY A 297 -3.86 8.83 -7.54
CA GLY A 297 -3.30 7.50 -7.30
C GLY A 297 -3.57 6.52 -8.42
N LEU A 298 -4.77 6.54 -9.01
CA LEU A 298 -5.10 5.74 -10.19
C LEU A 298 -4.26 6.13 -11.40
N CYS A 299 -4.05 7.43 -11.64
CA CYS A 299 -3.19 7.91 -12.71
C CYS A 299 -1.75 7.43 -12.48
N ALA A 300 -1.21 7.58 -11.27
CA ALA A 300 0.11 7.10 -10.90
C ALA A 300 0.26 5.58 -11.07
N ALA A 301 -0.76 4.81 -10.69
CA ALA A 301 -0.77 3.35 -10.87
C ALA A 301 -0.76 2.91 -12.34
N VAL A 302 -1.34 3.69 -13.25
CA VAL A 302 -1.46 3.34 -14.68
C VAL A 302 -0.29 3.88 -15.51
N PHE A 303 0.16 5.10 -15.24
CA PHE A 303 1.25 5.73 -15.99
C PHE A 303 2.62 5.38 -15.43
N GLY A 304 2.76 5.16 -14.12
CA GLY A 304 4.07 5.02 -13.48
C GLY A 304 4.88 6.33 -13.57
N GLU A 305 6.20 6.22 -13.52
CA GLU A 305 7.13 7.36 -13.50
C GLU A 305 7.62 7.82 -14.90
N GLY A 306 7.03 7.34 -16.00
CA GLY A 306 7.80 7.20 -17.27
C GLY A 306 7.29 7.83 -18.57
N ASP A 307 6.10 8.43 -18.64
CA ASP A 307 5.56 8.88 -19.93
C ASP A 307 5.40 10.41 -19.98
N GLU A 308 6.05 11.07 -20.95
CA GLU A 308 5.80 12.50 -21.26
C GLU A 308 4.49 12.69 -22.05
N VAL A 309 4.10 11.69 -22.84
CA VAL A 309 2.87 11.68 -23.65
C VAL A 309 2.02 10.47 -23.26
N ALA A 310 0.79 10.72 -22.82
CA ALA A 310 -0.11 9.66 -22.37
C ALA A 310 -0.61 8.80 -23.56
N PRO A 311 -0.34 7.48 -23.60
CA PRO A 311 -0.90 6.60 -24.61
C PRO A 311 -2.43 6.54 -24.50
N LEU A 312 -3.13 6.61 -25.64
CA LEU A 312 -4.61 6.59 -25.70
C LEU A 312 -5.21 5.40 -24.95
N VAL A 313 -4.60 4.22 -25.04
CA VAL A 313 -5.07 3.00 -24.34
C VAL A 313 -5.09 3.19 -22.81
N LYS A 314 -4.10 3.89 -22.25
CA LYS A 314 -4.04 4.21 -20.81
C LYS A 314 -5.10 5.25 -20.43
N LEU A 315 -5.29 6.27 -21.27
CA LEU A 315 -6.34 7.29 -21.09
C LEU A 315 -7.75 6.67 -21.09
N GLU A 316 -8.03 5.79 -22.05
CA GLU A 316 -9.30 5.05 -22.12
C GLU A 316 -9.51 4.13 -20.94
N ARG A 317 -8.44 3.48 -20.46
CA ARG A 317 -8.50 2.63 -19.26
C ARG A 317 -8.91 3.45 -18.03
N ILE A 318 -8.30 4.62 -17.81
CA ILE A 318 -8.64 5.51 -16.69
C ILE A 318 -10.07 6.00 -16.83
N ALA A 319 -10.45 6.50 -18.01
CA ALA A 319 -11.82 6.99 -18.25
C ALA A 319 -12.88 5.89 -18.04
N ARG A 320 -12.57 4.64 -18.41
CA ARG A 320 -13.46 3.50 -18.17
C ARG A 320 -13.59 3.18 -16.69
N VAL A 321 -12.49 3.19 -15.94
CA VAL A 321 -12.49 2.91 -14.50
C VAL A 321 -13.24 4.01 -13.74
N LEU A 322 -12.97 5.28 -14.01
CA LEU A 322 -13.64 6.42 -13.36
C LEU A 322 -15.09 6.61 -13.84
N GLY A 323 -15.45 6.07 -15.01
CA GLY A 323 -16.82 6.03 -15.50
C GLY A 323 -17.65 4.86 -14.97
N ALA A 324 -17.02 3.84 -14.40
CA ALA A 324 -17.69 2.65 -13.88
C ALA A 324 -18.16 2.88 -12.44
N VAL A 325 -19.48 3.02 -12.27
CA VAL A 325 -20.09 3.22 -10.95
C VAL A 325 -20.06 1.88 -10.18
N PRO A 326 -19.58 1.86 -8.92
CA PRO A 326 -19.63 0.68 -8.08
C PRO A 326 -21.06 0.18 -7.87
N ALA A 327 -21.27 -1.14 -7.84
CA ALA A 327 -22.60 -1.74 -7.82
C ALA A 327 -23.46 -1.36 -6.60
N GLN A 328 -22.83 -1.02 -5.46
CA GLN A 328 -23.52 -0.64 -4.23
C GLN A 328 -23.74 0.87 -4.08
N MET A 329 -23.43 1.68 -5.09
CA MET A 329 -23.44 3.14 -4.99
C MET A 329 -24.36 3.78 -6.04
N ASP A 330 -25.09 4.81 -5.63
CA ASP A 330 -25.84 5.64 -6.56
C ASP A 330 -24.91 6.44 -7.48
N ARG A 331 -25.30 6.58 -8.75
CA ARG A 331 -24.50 7.24 -9.78
C ARG A 331 -24.31 8.73 -9.50
N GLU A 332 -25.33 9.43 -8.99
CA GLU A 332 -25.20 10.85 -8.64
C GLU A 332 -24.28 11.03 -7.44
N ALA A 333 -24.44 10.20 -6.39
CA ALA A 333 -23.54 10.23 -5.23
C ALA A 333 -22.08 9.96 -5.61
N TYR A 334 -21.83 8.97 -6.48
CA TYR A 334 -20.49 8.64 -6.96
C TYR A 334 -19.86 9.80 -7.77
N MET A 335 -20.59 10.35 -8.73
CA MET A 335 -20.09 11.42 -9.59
C MET A 335 -19.81 12.72 -8.82
N ARG A 336 -20.57 12.98 -7.74
CA ARG A 336 -20.32 14.12 -6.83
C ARG A 336 -18.99 14.03 -6.09
N ILE A 337 -18.40 12.84 -5.96
CA ILE A 337 -17.09 12.64 -5.34
C ILE A 337 -15.98 12.67 -6.40
N ILE A 338 -16.19 11.95 -7.51
CA ILE A 338 -15.13 11.75 -8.52
C ILE A 338 -14.89 13.00 -9.39
N ILE A 339 -15.94 13.71 -9.80
CA ILE A 339 -15.78 14.89 -10.68
C ILE A 339 -14.94 15.99 -10.02
N PRO A 340 -15.18 16.38 -8.76
CA PRO A 340 -14.30 17.34 -8.07
C PRO A 340 -12.84 16.88 -8.03
N ASN A 341 -12.57 15.60 -7.72
CA ASN A 341 -11.21 15.07 -7.69
C ASN A 341 -10.54 15.06 -9.07
N ILE A 342 -11.30 14.88 -10.15
CA ILE A 342 -10.81 15.03 -11.53
C ILE A 342 -10.45 16.50 -11.82
N ILE A 343 -11.27 17.45 -11.38
CA ILE A 343 -11.02 18.89 -11.58
C ILE A 343 -9.82 19.37 -10.75
N ASP A 344 -9.63 18.83 -9.55
CA ASP A 344 -8.48 19.16 -8.69
C ASP A 344 -7.14 18.83 -9.39
N LEU A 345 -7.06 17.72 -10.15
CA LEU A 345 -5.89 17.38 -10.97
C LEU A 345 -5.60 18.38 -12.10
N LEU A 346 -6.61 19.11 -12.56
CA LEU A 346 -6.50 20.13 -13.61
C LEU A 346 -6.13 21.51 -13.04
N SER A 347 -6.17 21.66 -11.71
CA SER A 347 -5.92 22.92 -11.04
C SER A 347 -4.41 23.25 -11.05
N PRO A 348 -4.05 24.56 -11.06
CA PRO A 348 -2.66 24.97 -10.95
C PRO A 348 -2.06 24.55 -9.60
N ALA A 349 -0.73 24.42 -9.53
CA ALA A 349 -0.05 24.08 -8.28
C ALA A 349 -0.30 25.18 -7.24
N LYS A 350 -0.90 24.81 -6.11
CA LYS A 350 -1.09 25.73 -4.98
C LYS A 350 0.27 26.00 -4.34
N LEU A 351 0.61 27.28 -4.22
CA LEU A 351 1.96 27.76 -3.89
C LEU A 351 2.46 27.44 -2.47
N GLU A 352 1.65 26.87 -1.59
CA GLU A 352 1.96 26.99 -0.16
C GLU A 352 2.93 25.94 0.38
N PHE A 353 2.77 24.61 0.22
CA PHE A 353 3.69 23.67 0.90
C PHE A 353 3.91 22.29 0.23
N GLN A 354 3.43 22.05 -1.00
CA GLN A 354 3.63 20.78 -1.71
C GLN A 354 4.09 21.01 -3.17
N SER A 355 5.39 20.85 -3.38
CA SER A 355 6.14 21.37 -4.54
C SER A 355 6.07 20.54 -5.83
N GLN A 356 4.95 19.88 -6.17
CA GLN A 356 4.83 19.25 -7.49
C GLN A 356 3.42 19.41 -8.07
N SER A 357 3.30 20.23 -9.13
CA SER A 357 2.12 20.22 -9.99
C SER A 357 1.89 18.81 -10.52
N ALA A 358 0.62 18.39 -10.64
CA ALA A 358 0.29 17.11 -11.23
C ALA A 358 0.99 16.93 -12.58
N PRO A 359 1.58 15.75 -12.87
CA PRO A 359 2.20 15.46 -14.15
C PRO A 359 1.27 15.75 -15.34
N THR A 360 1.85 16.16 -16.47
CA THR A 360 1.09 16.50 -17.69
C THR A 360 0.19 15.35 -18.15
N THR A 361 0.65 14.11 -18.02
CA THR A 361 -0.14 12.90 -18.34
C THR A 361 -1.37 12.73 -17.44
N TYR A 362 -1.31 13.18 -16.18
CA TYR A 362 -2.45 13.11 -15.27
C TYR A 362 -3.49 14.17 -15.66
N LYS A 363 -3.03 15.36 -16.05
CA LYS A 363 -3.89 16.42 -16.58
C LYS A 363 -4.59 15.98 -17.87
N GLN A 364 -3.86 15.33 -18.78
CA GLN A 364 -4.42 14.72 -19.99
C GLN A 364 -5.48 13.65 -19.66
N ALA A 365 -5.18 12.75 -18.72
CA ALA A 365 -6.14 11.72 -18.28
C ALA A 365 -7.40 12.30 -17.63
N ALA A 366 -7.24 13.31 -16.78
CA ALA A 366 -8.35 14.01 -16.15
C ALA A 366 -9.23 14.72 -17.18
N ALA A 367 -8.62 15.49 -18.09
CA ALA A 367 -9.33 16.23 -19.13
C ALA A 367 -10.06 15.27 -20.11
N PHE A 368 -9.38 14.20 -20.55
CA PHE A 368 -9.97 13.17 -21.40
C PHE A 368 -11.14 12.46 -20.71
N THR A 369 -10.99 12.09 -19.44
CA THR A 369 -12.06 11.46 -18.65
C THR A 369 -13.25 12.38 -18.50
N LEU A 370 -13.03 13.66 -18.16
CA LEU A 370 -14.10 14.65 -18.01
C LEU A 370 -14.91 14.82 -19.30
N SER A 371 -14.22 14.90 -20.44
CA SER A 371 -14.86 14.95 -21.77
C SER A 371 -15.76 13.74 -22.04
N ARG A 372 -15.29 12.53 -21.68
CA ARG A 372 -16.09 11.30 -21.81
C ARG A 372 -17.29 11.28 -20.86
N LEU A 373 -17.12 11.69 -19.60
CA LEU A 373 -18.21 11.76 -18.62
C LEU A 373 -19.30 12.76 -19.04
N LEU A 374 -18.91 13.91 -19.61
CA LEU A 374 -19.82 14.90 -20.18
C LEU A 374 -20.59 14.36 -21.39
N LYS A 375 -19.95 13.53 -22.22
CA LYS A 375 -20.61 12.90 -23.37
C LYS A 375 -21.64 11.84 -22.93
N THR A 376 -21.30 11.03 -21.92
CA THR A 376 -22.16 9.94 -21.46
C THR A 376 -23.27 10.39 -20.52
N SER A 377 -23.02 11.40 -19.67
CA SER A 377 -23.95 11.84 -18.63
C SER A 377 -23.99 13.37 -18.50
N LYS A 378 -24.28 14.05 -19.62
CA LYS A 378 -24.25 15.51 -19.75
C LYS A 378 -24.98 16.25 -18.61
N SER A 379 -26.25 15.93 -18.37
CA SER A 379 -27.08 16.65 -17.39
C SER A 379 -26.53 16.55 -15.97
N LEU A 380 -26.16 15.33 -15.56
CA LEU A 380 -25.61 15.06 -14.23
C LEU A 380 -24.23 15.70 -14.04
N ALA A 381 -23.33 15.50 -15.01
CA ALA A 381 -21.97 16.05 -14.95
C ALA A 381 -22.01 17.59 -14.94
N LEU A 382 -22.84 18.22 -15.79
CA LEU A 382 -23.00 19.67 -15.78
C LEU A 382 -23.57 20.21 -14.48
N LYS A 383 -24.53 19.51 -13.85
CA LYS A 383 -25.07 19.90 -12.54
C LYS A 383 -23.97 19.98 -11.47
N ILE A 384 -22.94 19.14 -11.56
CA ILE A 384 -21.80 19.10 -10.62
C ILE A 384 -20.69 20.07 -11.03
N ILE A 385 -20.39 20.19 -12.33
CA ILE A 385 -19.32 21.04 -12.87
C ILE A 385 -19.68 22.52 -12.80
N SER A 386 -20.94 22.86 -13.05
CA SER A 386 -21.41 24.26 -13.11
C SER A 386 -21.09 25.08 -11.84
N PRO A 387 -21.34 24.60 -10.61
CA PRO A 387 -20.96 25.35 -9.41
C PRO A 387 -19.44 25.46 -9.21
N ILE A 388 -18.65 24.57 -9.79
CA ILE A 388 -17.19 24.56 -9.67
C ILE A 388 -16.55 25.53 -10.67
N ILE A 389 -16.94 25.43 -11.94
CA ILE A 389 -16.33 26.18 -13.05
C ILE A 389 -17.15 27.43 -13.40
N HIS A 390 -18.46 27.31 -13.60
CA HIS A 390 -19.25 28.40 -14.17
C HIS A 390 -19.64 29.47 -13.15
N ALA A 391 -19.94 29.08 -11.90
CA ALA A 391 -20.40 30.03 -10.87
C ALA A 391 -19.43 31.20 -10.65
N ARG A 392 -18.13 31.02 -10.95
CA ARG A 392 -17.10 32.05 -10.82
C ARG A 392 -17.24 33.20 -11.83
N PHE A 393 -17.92 32.96 -12.95
CA PHE A 393 -18.21 33.98 -13.97
C PHE A 393 -19.50 34.75 -13.69
N PHE A 394 -20.29 34.31 -12.69
CA PHE A 394 -21.56 34.90 -12.30
C PHE A 394 -21.49 35.27 -10.82
N PRO A 395 -21.00 36.47 -10.46
CA PRO A 395 -20.81 36.85 -9.06
C PRO A 395 -22.15 36.86 -8.30
N GLU A 396 -22.42 35.78 -7.56
CA GLU A 396 -23.42 35.75 -6.50
C GLU A 396 -22.77 36.14 -5.17
N ARG A 397 -23.47 36.94 -4.35
CA ARG A 397 -22.99 37.52 -3.09
C ARG A 397 -22.86 36.49 -1.96
N THR A 398 -21.95 35.51 -2.06
CA THR A 398 -21.66 34.61 -0.94
C THR A 398 -20.25 34.80 -0.40
N SER A 399 -20.19 34.95 0.92
CA SER A 399 -19.10 35.51 1.74
C SER A 399 -18.10 34.47 2.24
N GLN A 400 -17.74 33.48 1.41
CA GLN A 400 -16.69 32.51 1.76
C GLN A 400 -15.49 32.67 0.83
N GLU A 401 -14.29 32.39 1.36
CA GLU A 401 -13.00 32.42 0.66
C GLU A 401 -13.13 31.78 -0.72
N THR A 402 -13.19 32.63 -1.73
CA THR A 402 -13.49 32.22 -3.10
C THR A 402 -12.15 31.95 -3.81
N PRO A 403 -11.89 30.73 -4.33
CA PRO A 403 -10.76 30.52 -5.23
C PRO A 403 -10.80 31.51 -6.40
N LEU A 404 -9.61 31.93 -6.83
CA LEU A 404 -9.40 33.04 -7.74
C LEU A 404 -9.93 32.69 -9.15
N LEU A 405 -10.51 33.67 -9.85
CA LEU A 405 -10.97 33.49 -11.24
C LEU A 405 -9.83 33.01 -12.15
N SER A 406 -8.59 33.41 -11.85
CA SER A 406 -7.37 32.95 -12.53
C SER A 406 -7.21 31.43 -12.50
N ASP A 407 -7.58 30.77 -11.40
CA ASP A 407 -7.46 29.32 -11.25
C ASP A 407 -8.45 28.62 -12.16
N THR A 408 -9.68 29.16 -12.26
CA THR A 408 -10.72 28.64 -13.14
C THR A 408 -10.34 28.80 -14.61
N ILE A 409 -9.77 29.94 -14.99
CA ILE A 409 -9.22 30.15 -16.34
C ILE A 409 -8.09 29.14 -16.60
N SER A 410 -7.18 28.93 -15.65
CA SER A 410 -6.09 27.95 -15.77
C SER A 410 -6.60 26.51 -15.93
N ILE A 411 -7.66 26.13 -15.21
CA ILE A 411 -8.34 24.85 -15.37
C ILE A 411 -8.93 24.74 -16.78
N LEU A 412 -9.66 25.75 -17.26
CA LEU A 412 -10.23 25.78 -18.60
C LEU A 412 -9.14 25.66 -19.68
N THR A 413 -8.06 26.42 -19.55
CA THR A 413 -6.89 26.33 -20.44
C THR A 413 -6.35 24.91 -20.43
N THR A 414 -6.12 24.32 -19.25
CA THR A 414 -5.59 22.96 -19.12
C THR A 414 -6.53 21.92 -19.75
N ILE A 415 -7.86 22.06 -19.60
CA ILE A 415 -8.84 21.19 -20.25
C ILE A 415 -8.63 21.25 -21.78
N PHE A 416 -8.65 22.44 -22.37
CA PHE A 416 -8.59 22.58 -23.82
C PHE A 416 -7.22 22.26 -24.43
N THR A 417 -6.13 22.44 -23.68
CA THR A 417 -4.78 22.07 -24.15
C THR A 417 -4.49 20.57 -23.98
N SER A 418 -5.22 19.87 -23.09
CA SER A 418 -4.94 18.47 -22.73
C SER A 418 -5.97 17.48 -23.28
N THR A 419 -7.05 17.94 -23.92
CA THR A 419 -7.99 17.09 -24.65
C THR A 419 -7.83 17.19 -26.15
N ASP A 420 -8.19 16.12 -26.85
CA ASP A 420 -8.41 16.19 -28.29
C ASP A 420 -9.45 17.27 -28.65
N PRO A 421 -9.25 18.00 -29.76
CA PRO A 421 -10.16 19.06 -30.17
C PRO A 421 -11.58 18.50 -30.36
N SER A 422 -12.50 18.97 -29.52
CA SER A 422 -13.89 18.50 -29.49
C SER A 422 -14.84 19.69 -29.47
N PRO A 423 -15.58 19.95 -30.56
CA PRO A 423 -16.55 21.05 -30.60
C PRO A 423 -17.66 20.86 -29.56
N PHE A 424 -18.00 19.61 -29.24
CA PHE A 424 -18.95 19.28 -28.19
C PHE A 424 -18.46 19.74 -26.81
N LEU A 425 -17.20 19.50 -26.47
CA LEU A 425 -16.63 19.89 -25.18
C LEU A 425 -16.65 21.42 -25.03
N ALA A 426 -16.21 22.13 -26.07
CA ALA A 426 -16.23 23.59 -26.11
C ALA A 426 -17.66 24.14 -25.94
N GLN A 427 -18.63 23.62 -26.69
CA GLN A 427 -20.02 24.05 -26.57
C GLN A 427 -20.59 23.83 -25.16
N VAL A 428 -20.25 22.71 -24.52
CA VAL A 428 -20.82 22.30 -23.23
C VAL A 428 -20.20 23.06 -22.06
N ILE A 429 -18.89 23.29 -22.07
CA ILE A 429 -18.15 23.97 -21.00
C ILE A 429 -18.11 25.48 -21.21
N VAL A 430 -17.80 25.95 -22.42
CA VAL A 430 -17.65 27.40 -22.69
C VAL A 430 -19.00 28.04 -22.97
N GLY A 431 -19.94 27.33 -23.59
CA GLY A 431 -21.24 27.89 -23.98
C GLY A 431 -21.94 28.70 -22.87
N PRO A 432 -22.06 28.18 -21.63
CA PRO A 432 -22.67 28.92 -20.53
C PRO A 432 -21.92 30.19 -20.12
N ILE A 433 -20.59 30.24 -20.28
CA ILE A 433 -19.72 31.33 -19.82
C ILE A 433 -19.14 32.16 -20.97
N LEU A 434 -19.61 31.95 -22.21
CA LEU A 434 -19.05 32.58 -23.41
C LEU A 434 -19.12 34.10 -23.36
N VAL A 435 -20.28 34.66 -22.97
CA VAL A 435 -20.49 36.10 -22.87
C VAL A 435 -19.62 36.72 -21.75
N PRO A 436 -19.60 36.18 -20.51
CA PRO A 436 -18.67 36.63 -19.47
C PRO A 436 -17.20 36.60 -19.91
N LEU A 437 -16.75 35.54 -20.60
CA LEU A 437 -15.38 35.43 -21.10
C LEU A 437 -15.05 36.49 -22.14
N TYR A 438 -15.97 36.74 -23.08
CA TYR A 438 -15.81 37.80 -24.09
C TYR A 438 -15.72 39.18 -23.45
N ASN A 439 -16.57 39.47 -22.45
CA ASN A 439 -16.54 40.72 -21.71
C ASN A 439 -15.23 40.89 -20.92
N LEU A 440 -14.74 39.81 -20.30
CA LEU A 440 -13.45 39.81 -19.61
C LEU A 440 -12.30 40.11 -20.57
N SER A 441 -12.27 39.47 -21.75
CA SER A 441 -11.27 39.74 -22.78
C SER A 441 -11.32 41.20 -23.24
N ALA A 442 -12.51 41.71 -23.58
CA ALA A 442 -12.68 43.11 -24.01
C ALA A 442 -12.25 44.10 -22.92
N HIS A 443 -12.51 43.79 -21.64
CA HIS A 443 -12.07 44.60 -20.52
C HIS A 443 -10.55 44.60 -20.36
N LEU A 444 -9.91 43.42 -20.43
CA LEU A 444 -8.46 43.29 -20.35
C LEU A 444 -7.76 43.97 -21.54
N ASP A 445 -8.33 43.88 -22.75
CA ASP A 445 -7.81 44.58 -23.94
C ASP A 445 -7.97 46.10 -23.83
N ALA A 446 -9.07 46.59 -23.22
CA ALA A 446 -9.23 48.01 -22.92
C ALA A 446 -8.27 48.49 -21.83
N GLN A 447 -7.91 47.64 -20.87
CA GLN A 447 -6.94 47.92 -19.81
C GLN A 447 -5.48 47.74 -20.24
N ARG A 448 -5.22 47.14 -21.41
CA ARG A 448 -3.89 46.87 -21.98
C ARG A 448 -3.03 48.12 -22.22
N VAL A 449 -3.58 49.32 -21.97
CA VAL A 449 -2.85 50.60 -21.88
C VAL A 449 -2.11 50.75 -20.53
N SER A 450 -2.18 49.78 -19.61
CA SER A 450 -1.55 49.86 -18.30
C SER A 450 -0.91 48.53 -17.91
N ASP A 451 0.04 48.05 -18.70
CA ASP A 451 0.98 47.04 -18.21
C ASP A 451 1.99 47.74 -17.27
N PRO A 452 1.95 47.52 -15.95
CA PRO A 452 2.89 48.13 -15.02
C PRO A 452 4.33 47.62 -15.19
N ALA A 453 4.55 46.52 -15.93
CA ALA A 453 5.88 46.03 -16.29
C ALA A 453 6.44 46.68 -17.57
N LEU A 454 5.60 47.33 -18.38
CA LEU A 454 5.99 48.12 -19.55
C LEU A 454 5.82 49.63 -19.27
N LYS A 455 6.29 50.11 -18.10
CA LYS A 455 6.58 51.54 -17.97
C LYS A 455 7.75 51.88 -18.90
N GLU A 456 7.38 52.57 -19.97
CA GLU A 456 8.19 53.31 -20.94
C GLU A 456 9.66 53.48 -20.54
N SER A 457 10.55 52.82 -21.30
CA SER A 457 11.96 53.20 -21.45
C SER A 457 12.08 54.25 -22.54
#